data_AF-A0A953R490-F1
#
_entry.id   AF-A0A953R490-F1
#
_cell.length_a   1.000
_cell.length_b   1.000
_cell.length_c   1.000
_cell.angle_alpha   90.00
_cell.angle_beta   90.00
_cell.angle_gamma   90.00
#
_symmetry.space_group_name_H-M   'P 1'
#
loop_
_entity.id
_entity.type
_entity.pdbx_description
1 polymer ?
#
loop_
_entity_poly.entity_id
_entity_poly.type
_entity_poly.pdbx_seq_one_letter_code
_entity_poly.pdbx_strand_id
1 'polypeptide(L)'
;MTITLRPEQERVLMDAIDSGLAHTPGEALDQAIDALRVRLPSQGSSAQESTAAAVRRLATFGKRHGLSLGGMTVKELLRESRP
;
A
#
# COMPACT_ATOMS: atom_id res chain seq x y z
N MET A 1 -8.05 2.34 16.00
CA MET A 1 -7.54 1.20 16.80
C MET A 1 -6.23 1.64 17.41
N THR A 2 -6.02 1.39 18.70
CA THR A 2 -4.77 1.74 19.39
C THR A 2 -3.93 0.50 19.55
N ILE A 3 -2.69 0.55 19.11
CA ILE A 3 -1.70 -0.53 19.21
C ILE A 3 -0.53 -0.01 20.03
N THR A 4 -0.22 -0.71 21.12
CA THR A 4 0.91 -0.37 21.98
C THR A 4 2.16 -1.07 21.43
N LEU A 5 3.15 -0.28 21.02
CA LEU A 5 4.43 -0.79 20.55
C LEU A 5 5.36 -1.09 21.73
N ARG A 6 6.22 -2.09 21.57
CA ARG A 6 7.36 -2.30 22.48
C ARG A 6 8.41 -1.22 22.22
N PRO A 7 9.22 -0.83 23.22
CA PRO A 7 10.26 0.19 23.06
C PRO A 7 11.22 -0.07 21.89
N GLU A 8 11.55 -1.34 21.64
CA GLU A 8 12.39 -1.74 20.51
C GLU A 8 11.72 -1.48 19.15
N GLN A 9 10.40 -1.66 19.05
CA GLN A 9 9.64 -1.42 17.81
C GLN A 9 9.51 0.07 17.54
N GLU A 10 9.28 0.86 18.58
CA GLU A 10 9.24 2.32 18.48
C GLU A 10 10.59 2.88 18.01
N ARG A 11 11.70 2.33 18.51
CA ARG A 11 13.04 2.74 18.08
C ARG A 11 13.30 2.47 16.59
N VAL A 12 12.96 1.27 16.11
CA VAL A 12 13.07 0.93 14.69
C VAL A 12 12.16 1.83 13.83
N LEU A 13 10.98 2.19 14.34
CA LEU A 13 10.07 3.10 13.66
C LEU A 13 10.65 4.51 13.55
N MET A 14 11.27 5.01 14.61
CA MET A 14 11.94 6.32 14.61
C MET A 14 13.16 6.32 13.68
N ASP A 15 14.00 5.28 13.70
CA ASP A 15 15.14 5.17 12.79
C ASP A 15 14.69 5.16 11.32
N ALA A 16 13.55 4.54 11.01
CA ALA A 16 12.96 4.56 9.67
C ALA A 16 12.47 5.97 9.26
N ILE A 17 12.03 6.77 10.23
CA ILE A 17 11.61 8.14 9.98
C ILE A 17 12.83 9.05 9.78
N ASP A 18 13.83 8.92 10.65
CA ASP A 18 15.06 9.72 10.59
C ASP A 18 15.89 9.43 9.33
N SER A 19 15.83 8.19 8.81
CA SER A 19 16.46 7.81 7.54
C SER A 19 15.67 8.23 6.29
N GLY A 20 14.48 8.80 6.46
CA GLY A 20 13.60 9.21 5.36
C GLY A 20 12.92 8.05 4.63
N LEU A 21 12.98 6.82 5.16
CA LEU A 21 12.24 5.67 4.61
C LEU A 21 10.72 5.85 4.79
N ALA A 22 10.30 6.59 5.81
CA ALA A 22 8.92 7.02 6.01
C ALA A 22 8.88 8.43 6.61
N HIS A 23 7.88 9.23 6.27
CA HIS A 23 7.74 10.59 6.83
C HIS A 23 6.84 10.61 8.07
N THR A 24 6.07 9.53 8.29
CA THR A 24 5.17 9.40 9.43
C THR A 24 5.16 7.97 9.99
N PRO A 25 4.80 7.80 11.28
CA PRO A 25 4.57 6.48 11.88
C PRO A 25 3.56 5.64 11.12
N GLY A 26 2.50 6.27 10.59
CA GLY A 26 1.47 5.60 9.80
C GLY A 26 2.00 5.05 8.48
N GLU A 27 2.81 5.84 7.77
CA GLU A 27 3.45 5.42 6.53
C GLU A 27 4.42 4.26 6.75
N ALA A 28 5.24 4.32 7.81
CA ALA A 28 6.14 3.23 8.16
C ALA A 28 5.37 1.94 8.49
N LEU A 29 4.22 2.06 9.17
CA LEU A 29 3.36 0.91 9.47
C LEU A 29 2.72 0.33 8.20
N ASP A 30 2.24 1.18 7.28
CA ASP A 30 1.67 0.75 6.00
C ASP A 30 2.69 -0.02 5.17
N GLN A 31 3.94 0.47 5.09
CA GLN A 31 5.03 -0.22 4.42
C GLN A 31 5.36 -1.57 5.07
N ALA A 32 5.39 -1.62 6.41
CA ALA A 32 5.63 -2.87 7.13
C ALA A 32 4.52 -3.90 6.87
N ILE A 33 3.25 -3.47 6.85
CA ILE A 33 2.12 -4.34 6.52
C ILE A 33 2.22 -4.84 5.08
N ASP A 34 2.61 -3.98 4.14
CA ASP A 34 2.79 -4.39 2.75
C ASP A 34 3.92 -5.42 2.59
N ALA A 35 5.04 -5.25 3.30
CA ALA A 35 6.11 -6.24 3.34
C ALA A 35 5.66 -7.57 3.94
N LEU A 36 4.81 -7.54 4.98
CA LEU A 36 4.22 -8.74 5.56
C LEU A 36 3.28 -9.44 4.58
N ARG A 37 2.44 -8.69 3.85
CA ARG A 37 1.53 -9.26 2.84
C ARG A 37 2.27 -10.01 1.72
N VAL A 38 3.46 -9.54 1.33
CA VAL A 38 4.30 -10.23 0.33
C VAL A 38 4.86 -11.54 0.87
N ARG A 39 5.15 -11.62 2.18
CA ARG A 39 5.77 -12.79 2.82
C ARG A 39 4.76 -13.80 3.36
N LEU A 40 3.55 -13.36 3.68
CA LEU A 40 2.47 -14.23 4.10
C LEU A 40 2.03 -15.05 2.88
N PRO A 41 2.16 -16.39 2.88
CA PRO A 41 1.56 -17.21 1.84
C PRO A 41 0.06 -16.93 1.89
N SER A 42 -0.47 -16.41 0.80
CA SER A 42 -1.90 -16.14 0.63
C SER A 42 -2.66 -17.45 0.78
N GLN A 43 -3.04 -17.79 2.01
CA GLN A 43 -3.98 -18.84 2.33
C GLN A 43 -5.35 -18.36 1.85
N GLY A 44 -5.60 -18.54 0.55
CA GLY A 44 -6.87 -18.31 -0.09
C GLY A 44 -7.11 -16.87 -0.55
N SER A 45 -6.63 -16.52 -1.75
CA SER A 45 -7.46 -15.87 -2.78
C SER A 45 -6.63 -15.58 -4.03
N SER A 46 -6.85 -16.43 -5.03
CA SER A 46 -6.44 -16.31 -6.42
C SER A 46 -6.66 -14.91 -6.99
N ALA A 47 -5.61 -14.30 -7.55
CA ALA A 47 -5.56 -13.34 -8.69
C ALA A 47 -6.52 -12.11 -8.78
N GLN A 48 -7.63 -12.06 -8.05
CA GLN A 48 -8.73 -11.12 -8.21
C GLN A 48 -8.68 -9.99 -7.18
N GLU A 49 -8.11 -10.26 -5.99
CA GLU A 49 -7.86 -9.24 -4.96
C GLU A 49 -6.67 -8.32 -5.33
N SER A 50 -5.73 -8.83 -6.14
CA SER A 50 -4.56 -8.07 -6.61
C SER A 50 -4.94 -6.89 -7.49
N THR A 51 -5.90 -7.06 -8.41
CA THR A 51 -6.27 -5.99 -9.35
C THR A 51 -7.01 -4.85 -8.67
N ALA A 52 -7.97 -5.15 -7.78
CA ALA A 52 -8.69 -4.10 -7.05
C ALA A 52 -7.78 -3.32 -6.09
N ALA A 53 -6.83 -4.00 -5.44
CA ALA A 53 -5.83 -3.36 -4.58
C ALA A 53 -4.83 -2.52 -5.40
N ALA A 54 -4.33 -3.04 -6.53
CA ALA A 54 -3.44 -2.32 -7.43
C ALA A 54 -4.11 -1.05 -8.00
N VAL A 55 -5.38 -1.16 -8.41
CA VAL A 55 -6.18 -0.03 -8.89
C VAL A 55 -6.41 1.02 -7.81
N ARG A 56 -6.68 0.62 -6.55
CA ARG A 56 -6.80 1.56 -5.42
C ARG A 56 -5.49 2.29 -5.12
N ARG A 57 -4.35 1.59 -5.21
CA ARG A 57 -3.01 2.19 -5.07
C ARG A 57 -2.76 3.20 -6.19
N LEU A 58 -3.05 2.82 -7.43
CA LEU A 58 -2.85 3.66 -8.61
C LEU A 58 -3.75 4.91 -8.60
N ALA A 59 -5.00 4.78 -8.14
CA ALA A 59 -5.90 5.91 -7.95
C ALA A 59 -5.42 6.87 -6.83
N THR A 60 -4.90 6.33 -5.73
CA THR A 60 -4.34 7.14 -4.63
C THR A 60 -3.07 7.86 -5.06
N PHE A 61 -2.21 7.18 -5.82
CA PHE A 61 -1.00 7.74 -6.41
C PHE A 61 -1.33 8.87 -7.39
N GLY A 62 -2.30 8.66 -8.29
CA GLY A 62 -2.75 9.69 -9.24
C GLY A 62 -3.27 10.95 -8.55
N LYS A 63 -4.07 10.80 -7.48
CA LYS A 63 -4.55 11.93 -6.67
C LYS A 63 -3.42 12.69 -5.96
N ARG A 64 -2.42 11.98 -5.44
CA ARG A 64 -1.31 12.57 -4.69
C ARG A 64 -0.31 13.30 -5.59
N HIS A 65 -0.12 12.81 -6.82
CA HIS A 65 0.87 13.34 -7.76
C HIS A 65 0.27 14.16 -8.91
N GLY A 66 -1.03 14.46 -8.87
CA GLY A 66 -1.72 15.22 -9.94
C GLY A 66 -1.81 14.49 -11.28
N LEU A 67 -1.52 13.19 -11.31
CA LEU A 67 -1.59 12.34 -12.49
C LEU A 67 -3.04 11.86 -12.66
N SER A 68 -3.81 12.58 -13.47
CA SER A 68 -5.08 12.07 -13.97
C SER A 68 -4.78 10.94 -14.95
N LEU A 69 -5.48 9.80 -14.86
CA LEU A 69 -5.31 8.64 -15.74
C LEU A 69 -5.85 8.87 -17.17
N GLY A 70 -5.64 10.08 -17.70
CA GLY A 70 -5.87 10.40 -19.11
C GLY A 70 -7.29 10.15 -19.61
N GLY A 71 -8.30 10.30 -18.75
CA GLY A 71 -9.70 10.10 -19.12
C GLY A 71 -10.22 8.67 -19.01
N MET A 72 -9.38 7.69 -18.65
CA MET A 72 -9.83 6.33 -18.34
C MET A 72 -10.30 6.23 -16.88
N THR A 73 -11.56 5.87 -16.71
CA THR A 73 -12.12 5.56 -15.40
C THR A 73 -11.56 4.25 -14.86
N VAL A 74 -11.52 4.11 -13.54
CA VAL A 74 -11.15 2.84 -12.86
C VAL A 74 -11.91 1.63 -13.41
N LYS A 75 -13.16 1.82 -13.90
CA LYS A 75 -13.97 0.78 -14.53
C LYS A 75 -13.42 0.32 -15.89
N GLU A 76 -12.82 1.20 -16.66
CA GLU A 76 -12.27 0.89 -17.99
C GLU A 76 -10.95 0.12 -17.88
N LEU A 77 -10.09 0.48 -16.92
CA LEU A 77 -8.88 -0.29 -16.62
C LEU A 77 -9.16 -1.74 -16.20
N LEU A 78 -10.24 -1.96 -15.43
CA LEU A 78 -10.68 -3.31 -15.06
C LEU A 78 -11.20 -4.12 -16.26
N ARG A 79 -11.67 -3.43 -17.30
CA ARG A 79 -12.21 -4.05 -18.50
C ARG A 79 -11.11 -4.43 -19.50
N GLU A 80 -10.08 -3.60 -19.61
CA GLU A 80 -8.86 -3.85 -20.42
C GLU A 80 -8.02 -5.02 -19.86
N SER A 81 -8.10 -5.27 -18.55
CA SER A 81 -7.30 -6.31 -17.87
C SER A 81 -7.84 -7.74 -18.03
N ARG A 82 -8.92 -7.94 -18.79
CA ARG A 82 -9.47 -9.27 -19.11
C ARG A 82 -9.00 -9.67 -20.52
N PRO A 83 -8.32 -10.82 -20.71
CA PRO A 83 -7.99 -11.33 -22.03
C PRO A 83 -9.25 -11.78 -22.80
#